data_AF-A0A7D8YD41-F1
#
_entry.id   AF-A0A7D8YD41-F1
#
_cell.length_a   1.000
_cell.length_b   1.000
_cell.length_c   1.000
_cell.angle_alpha   90.00
_cell.angle_beta   90.00
_cell.angle_gamma   90.00
#
_symmetry.space_group_name_H-M   'P 1'
#
loop_
_entity.id
_entity.type
_entity.pdbx_description
1 polymer ?
#
loop_
_entity_poly.entity_id
_entity_poly.type
_entity_poly.pdbx_seq_one_letter_code
_entity_poly.pdbx_strand_id
1 'polypeptide(L)'
;MIAVTNQKWLNFLEPAFPLPLRWADGQQDNDPRLPESIRECADRVRTTLGASLNDKDAKEAARYRIWFREPMEGWPDLQSLVFPAGSAFASLALGFFSLLNRVTPFESTWASVQWDDLLLPVEDLGKKVDAALRWQAKSFYVAAKQSLDDLNDEQMAIVRRLPNKPGSPSVGLGDYFVAGLVEPDASDAEACLAYHAAIREVDPLEAAKYYLKVLFRHIARKCRERVFVGAGGSEDLPSVMVTIVTHQIEPVTAIIGVLGIRKVLLLYTASEPQMQSKATDLYRQIKLNWPDCQCDEPVGFHFDTESNEFPGDFVASLRSQIDGFLAGTRDTEVAFDIDRGTTLHKLALCKLIRPDHWMTTLVHPMENRKIVHGAERLMLWRAGDDWTRPFCPLDGVTGDGSAE
;
A
#
# COMPACT_ATOMS: atom_id res chain seq x y z
N MET A 1 20.27 42.40 -30.21
CA MET A 1 21.04 41.18 -29.93
C MET A 1 22.20 41.55 -29.02
N ILE A 2 22.03 41.40 -27.71
CA ILE A 2 23.15 41.43 -26.77
C ILE A 2 23.35 39.98 -26.35
N ALA A 3 24.30 39.30 -26.99
CA ALA A 3 24.85 38.06 -26.48
C ALA A 3 25.69 38.43 -25.25
N VAL A 4 25.05 38.59 -24.09
CA VAL A 4 25.78 38.58 -22.83
C VAL A 4 26.14 37.13 -22.58
N THR A 5 27.36 36.76 -22.99
CA THR A 5 28.10 35.58 -22.51
C THR A 5 28.22 35.68 -21.01
N ASN A 6 27.18 35.30 -20.31
CA ASN A 6 27.11 35.41 -18.86
C ASN A 6 27.74 34.16 -18.23
N GLN A 7 28.95 33.77 -18.67
CA GLN A 7 29.70 32.63 -18.12
C GLN A 7 29.89 32.72 -16.59
N LYS A 8 29.74 33.92 -16.00
CA LYS A 8 29.85 34.17 -14.57
C LYS A 8 28.77 33.49 -13.73
N TRP A 9 27.53 33.32 -14.21
CA TRP A 9 26.49 32.60 -13.43
C TRP A 9 26.72 31.09 -13.40
N LEU A 10 27.38 30.53 -14.43
CA LEU A 10 27.76 29.11 -14.47
C LEU A 10 28.73 28.76 -13.33
N ASN A 11 29.61 29.68 -12.93
CA ASN A 11 30.49 29.50 -11.76
C ASN A 11 29.72 29.49 -10.42
N PHE A 12 28.45 29.94 -10.39
CA PHE A 12 27.57 29.81 -9.24
C PHE A 12 26.75 28.50 -9.25
N LEU A 13 26.79 27.75 -10.35
CA LEU A 13 26.27 26.40 -10.35
C LEU A 13 27.30 25.51 -9.68
N GLU A 14 27.17 25.43 -8.37
CA GLU A 14 27.86 24.45 -7.55
C GLU A 14 27.62 23.04 -8.14
N PRO A 15 28.49 22.05 -7.86
CA PRO A 15 28.32 20.64 -8.27
C PRO A 15 27.00 19.97 -7.81
N ALA A 16 26.14 20.72 -7.12
CA ALA A 16 24.96 20.27 -6.40
C ALA A 16 23.79 21.27 -6.46
N PHE A 17 23.53 21.90 -7.60
CA PHE A 17 22.43 22.87 -7.68
C PHE A 17 21.07 22.19 -7.94
N PRO A 18 20.00 22.53 -7.19
CA PRO A 18 18.66 22.00 -7.45
C PRO A 18 18.03 22.67 -8.68
N LEU A 19 17.56 21.85 -9.62
CA LEU A 19 16.80 22.31 -10.78
C LEU A 19 15.29 22.15 -10.49
N PRO A 20 14.46 23.18 -10.70
CA PRO A 20 13.01 23.10 -10.48
C PRO A 20 12.33 22.40 -11.66
N LEU A 21 12.66 21.14 -11.87
CA LEU A 21 12.11 20.30 -12.91
C LEU A 21 10.80 19.66 -12.44
N ARG A 22 9.90 19.42 -13.38
CA ARG A 22 8.70 18.60 -13.21
C ARG A 22 8.54 17.68 -14.41
N TRP A 23 7.89 16.55 -14.18
CA TRP A 23 7.36 15.72 -15.25
C TRP A 23 6.07 16.35 -15.79
N ALA A 24 5.97 16.47 -17.11
CA ALA A 24 4.85 17.10 -17.83
C ALA A 24 4.32 16.14 -18.90
N ASP A 25 2.99 16.08 -19.04
CA ASP A 25 2.30 15.32 -20.09
C ASP A 25 2.14 16.15 -21.37
N GLY A 26 1.95 15.47 -22.49
CA GLY A 26 1.60 16.06 -23.78
C GLY A 26 2.77 16.70 -24.53
N GLN A 27 3.97 16.64 -23.96
CA GLN A 27 5.18 17.17 -24.58
C GLN A 27 5.82 16.12 -25.49
N GLN A 28 6.25 16.54 -26.69
CA GLN A 28 6.93 15.63 -27.61
C GLN A 28 8.31 15.24 -27.06
N ASP A 29 9.06 16.23 -26.58
CA ASP A 29 10.43 16.10 -26.09
C ASP A 29 10.63 16.76 -24.71
N ASN A 30 11.76 16.46 -24.08
CA ASN A 30 12.23 17.16 -22.87
C ASN A 30 12.56 18.62 -23.21
N ASP A 31 12.54 19.51 -22.21
CA ASP A 31 12.85 20.93 -22.44
C ASP A 31 14.23 21.09 -23.12
N PRO A 32 14.29 21.77 -24.28
CA PRO A 32 15.52 21.85 -25.07
C PRO A 32 16.62 22.58 -24.33
N ARG A 33 16.32 23.47 -23.37
CA ARG A 33 17.30 24.25 -22.63
C ARG A 33 18.10 23.43 -21.62
N LEU A 34 17.72 22.18 -21.36
CA LEU A 34 18.43 21.31 -20.42
C LEU A 34 19.75 20.80 -21.00
N PRO A 35 20.72 20.40 -20.17
CA PRO A 35 21.86 19.60 -20.63
C PRO A 35 21.38 18.27 -21.23
N GLU A 36 22.08 17.77 -22.24
CA GLU A 36 21.80 16.46 -22.85
C GLU A 36 21.83 15.33 -21.82
N SER A 37 22.83 15.32 -20.94
CA SER A 37 22.98 14.30 -19.90
C SER A 37 21.80 14.25 -18.91
N ILE A 38 21.12 15.37 -18.65
CA ILE A 38 19.92 15.42 -17.81
C ILE A 38 18.72 14.84 -18.55
N ARG A 39 18.56 15.14 -19.85
CA ARG A 39 17.53 14.54 -20.70
C ARG A 39 17.70 13.02 -20.79
N GLU A 40 18.91 12.56 -21.04
CA GLU A 40 19.26 11.12 -21.08
C GLU A 40 18.96 10.44 -19.73
N CYS A 41 19.31 11.09 -18.61
CA CYS A 41 19.01 10.57 -17.29
C CYS A 41 17.50 10.43 -17.06
N ALA A 42 16.69 11.42 -17.48
CA ALA A 42 15.23 11.33 -17.42
C ALA A 42 14.66 10.24 -18.33
N ASP A 43 15.15 10.11 -19.56
CA ASP A 43 14.73 9.03 -20.46
C ASP A 43 15.07 7.65 -19.89
N ARG A 44 16.22 7.51 -19.22
CA ARG A 44 16.58 6.30 -18.49
C ARG A 44 15.62 6.04 -17.34
N VAL A 45 15.30 7.03 -16.51
CA VAL A 45 14.30 6.89 -15.43
C VAL A 45 12.96 6.39 -15.98
N ARG A 46 12.45 7.05 -17.03
CA ARG A 46 11.18 6.69 -17.68
C ARG A 46 11.21 5.26 -18.21
N THR A 47 12.30 4.87 -18.86
CA THR A 47 12.45 3.51 -19.42
C THR A 47 12.55 2.47 -18.31
N THR A 48 13.40 2.69 -17.30
CA THR A 48 13.66 1.70 -16.26
C THR A 48 12.46 1.51 -15.31
N LEU A 49 11.79 2.60 -14.91
CA LEU A 49 10.56 2.48 -14.10
C LEU A 49 9.37 2.04 -14.96
N GLY A 50 9.26 2.52 -16.19
CA GLY A 50 8.18 2.14 -17.12
C GLY A 50 8.19 0.66 -17.50
N ALA A 51 9.36 0.02 -17.55
CA ALA A 51 9.49 -1.41 -17.83
C ALA A 51 8.83 -2.33 -16.78
N SER A 52 8.53 -1.80 -15.59
CA SER A 52 7.85 -2.56 -14.52
C SER A 52 6.32 -2.41 -14.53
N LEU A 53 5.79 -1.56 -15.42
CA LEU A 53 4.37 -1.26 -15.53
C LEU A 53 3.67 -2.26 -16.48
N ASN A 54 2.34 -2.38 -16.36
CA ASN A 54 1.55 -3.09 -17.37
C ASN A 54 1.50 -2.29 -18.70
N ASP A 55 1.08 -2.91 -19.79
CA ASP A 55 1.10 -2.29 -21.13
C ASP A 55 0.32 -0.96 -21.22
N LYS A 56 -0.78 -0.82 -20.46
CA LYS A 56 -1.58 0.41 -20.47
C LYS A 56 -0.84 1.54 -19.77
N ASP A 57 -0.36 1.27 -18.55
CA ASP A 57 0.35 2.24 -17.73
C ASP A 57 1.71 2.59 -18.35
N ALA A 58 2.38 1.65 -19.02
CA ALA A 58 3.61 1.89 -19.75
C ALA A 58 3.41 2.85 -20.93
N LYS A 59 2.31 2.71 -21.68
CA LYS A 59 1.94 3.64 -22.77
C LYS A 59 1.65 5.04 -22.24
N GLU A 60 1.00 5.15 -21.10
CA GLU A 60 0.77 6.44 -20.44
C GLU A 60 2.08 7.07 -19.96
N ALA A 61 2.89 6.28 -19.23
CA ALA A 61 4.19 6.65 -18.70
C ALA A 61 5.14 7.15 -19.81
N ALA A 62 5.06 6.58 -21.01
CA ALA A 62 5.87 6.96 -22.16
C ALA A 62 5.63 8.40 -22.64
N ARG A 63 4.51 9.05 -22.28
CA ARG A 63 4.17 10.41 -22.71
C ARG A 63 4.83 11.51 -21.89
N TYR A 64 5.29 11.20 -20.68
CA TYR A 64 5.82 12.22 -19.78
C TYR A 64 7.24 12.66 -20.19
N ARG A 65 7.52 13.95 -20.05
CA ARG A 65 8.82 14.58 -20.30
C ARG A 65 9.19 15.52 -19.17
N ILE A 66 10.49 15.77 -18.97
CA ILE A 66 10.94 16.74 -17.96
C ILE A 66 10.99 18.16 -18.50
N TRP A 67 10.41 19.08 -17.74
CA TRP A 67 10.27 20.50 -18.07
C TRP A 67 10.46 21.35 -16.83
N PHE A 68 10.84 22.62 -16.98
CA PHE A 68 10.86 23.55 -15.85
C PHE A 68 9.43 23.79 -15.32
N ARG A 69 9.28 23.89 -13.98
CA ARG A 69 7.99 24.01 -13.27
C ARG A 69 7.13 25.18 -13.77
N GLU A 70 7.76 26.27 -14.19
CA GLU A 70 7.13 27.38 -14.90
C GLU A 70 8.08 27.90 -15.99
N PRO A 71 7.59 28.18 -17.21
CA PRO A 71 8.37 28.92 -18.20
C PRO A 71 8.38 30.39 -17.78
N MET A 72 9.10 30.73 -16.70
CA MET A 72 9.42 32.13 -16.47
C MET A 72 10.31 32.60 -17.63
N GLU A 73 9.91 33.68 -18.29
CA GLU A 73 10.82 34.44 -19.16
C GLU A 73 12.13 34.65 -18.40
N GLY A 74 13.25 34.15 -18.94
CA GLY A 74 14.58 34.38 -18.37
C GLY A 74 15.25 33.19 -17.67
N TRP A 75 14.68 31.98 -17.69
CA TRP A 75 15.49 30.79 -17.35
C TRP A 75 16.69 30.69 -18.30
N PRO A 76 17.92 30.58 -17.78
CA PRO A 76 19.10 30.50 -18.62
C PRO A 76 19.10 29.22 -19.43
N ASP A 77 19.67 29.29 -20.63
CA ASP A 77 19.97 28.10 -21.41
C ASP A 77 21.08 27.31 -20.70
N LEU A 78 20.76 26.08 -20.30
CA LEU A 78 21.65 25.18 -19.59
C LEU A 78 22.31 24.17 -20.54
N GLN A 79 22.05 24.20 -21.86
CA GLN A 79 22.57 23.19 -22.79
C GLN A 79 24.09 23.02 -22.74
N SER A 80 24.82 24.11 -22.53
CA SER A 80 26.29 24.11 -22.52
C SER A 80 26.90 23.56 -21.22
N LEU A 81 26.08 23.17 -20.24
CA LEU A 81 26.55 22.71 -18.95
C LEU A 81 26.89 21.23 -18.97
N VAL A 82 28.07 20.91 -18.45
CA VAL A 82 28.55 19.54 -18.29
C VAL A 82 28.54 19.21 -16.82
N PHE A 83 27.56 18.40 -16.38
CA PHE A 83 27.49 17.89 -15.01
C PHE A 83 27.36 16.36 -15.00
N PRO A 84 27.79 15.70 -13.90
CA PRO A 84 27.48 14.29 -13.65
C PRO A 84 25.97 14.09 -13.37
N ALA A 85 25.17 14.05 -14.44
CA ALA A 85 23.71 13.91 -14.38
C ALA A 85 23.25 12.58 -13.77
N GLY A 86 24.15 11.60 -13.66
CA GLY A 86 23.88 10.33 -12.97
C GLY A 86 23.35 10.53 -11.55
N SER A 87 23.86 11.54 -10.84
CA SER A 87 23.42 11.85 -9.47
C SER A 87 21.96 12.33 -9.35
N ALA A 88 21.35 12.80 -10.44
CA ALA A 88 19.96 13.26 -10.47
C ALA A 88 18.94 12.11 -10.57
N PHE A 89 19.39 10.88 -10.82
CA PHE A 89 18.51 9.75 -11.15
C PHE A 89 17.43 9.53 -10.08
N ALA A 90 17.81 9.44 -8.80
CA ALA A 90 16.83 9.19 -7.74
C ALA A 90 15.78 10.30 -7.60
N SER A 91 16.20 11.57 -7.65
CA SER A 91 15.27 12.71 -7.55
C SER A 91 14.28 12.73 -8.73
N LEU A 92 14.77 12.47 -9.94
CA LEU A 92 13.92 12.32 -11.13
C LEU A 92 12.98 11.11 -11.00
N ALA A 93 13.48 9.99 -10.47
CA ALA A 93 12.72 8.77 -10.24
C ALA A 93 11.61 8.96 -9.21
N LEU A 94 11.86 9.67 -8.10
CA LEU A 94 10.81 10.00 -7.13
C LEU A 94 9.74 10.89 -7.75
N GLY A 95 10.13 11.90 -8.52
CA GLY A 95 9.16 12.75 -9.22
C GLY A 95 8.31 11.97 -10.22
N PHE A 96 8.93 11.03 -10.95
CA PHE A 96 8.22 10.19 -11.93
C PHE A 96 7.28 9.20 -11.23
N PHE A 97 7.78 8.51 -10.22
CA PHE A 97 7.02 7.59 -9.39
C PHE A 97 5.82 8.28 -8.73
N SER A 98 6.03 9.50 -8.21
CA SER A 98 4.98 10.29 -7.58
C SER A 98 3.89 10.68 -8.58
N LEU A 99 4.28 11.06 -9.79
CA LEU A 99 3.34 11.39 -10.86
C LEU A 99 2.51 10.17 -11.27
N LEU A 100 3.15 9.02 -11.53
CA LEU A 100 2.47 7.79 -11.93
C LEU A 100 1.47 7.32 -10.89
N ASN A 101 1.81 7.46 -9.61
CA ASN A 101 0.97 7.02 -8.51
C ASN A 101 0.03 8.11 -7.97
N ARG A 102 0.03 9.32 -8.55
CA ARG A 102 -0.77 10.48 -8.09
C ARG A 102 -0.57 10.80 -6.60
N VAL A 103 0.67 10.69 -6.13
CA VAL A 103 1.06 11.00 -4.76
C VAL A 103 1.92 12.25 -4.73
N THR A 104 1.99 12.91 -3.58
CA THR A 104 2.75 14.15 -3.42
C THR A 104 4.15 13.84 -2.90
N PRO A 105 5.23 14.28 -3.58
CA PRO A 105 6.58 14.11 -3.07
C PRO A 105 6.84 15.05 -1.88
N PHE A 106 7.67 14.60 -0.94
CA PHE A 106 8.06 15.37 0.24
C PHE A 106 9.34 16.17 -0.02
N GLU A 107 9.21 17.50 -0.06
CA GLU A 107 10.27 18.42 -0.48
C GLU A 107 11.52 18.38 0.42
N SER A 108 11.41 17.88 1.66
CA SER A 108 12.52 17.74 2.60
C SER A 108 13.29 16.42 2.48
N THR A 109 12.94 15.53 1.54
CA THR A 109 13.62 14.23 1.35
C THR A 109 14.40 14.23 0.04
N TRP A 110 15.72 14.16 0.16
CA TRP A 110 16.65 14.30 -0.98
C TRP A 110 17.40 13.00 -1.22
N ALA A 111 17.85 12.79 -2.46
CA ALA A 111 18.73 11.67 -2.78
C ALA A 111 19.70 12.05 -3.89
N SER A 112 20.93 11.56 -3.77
CA SER A 112 21.94 11.65 -4.83
C SER A 112 22.63 10.31 -5.01
N VAL A 113 22.22 9.60 -6.05
CA VAL A 113 22.74 8.29 -6.43
C VAL A 113 22.69 8.15 -7.93
N GLN A 114 23.67 7.44 -8.49
CA GLN A 114 23.62 6.99 -9.87
C GLN A 114 22.99 5.61 -9.95
N TRP A 115 22.30 5.34 -11.06
CA TRP A 115 21.76 4.02 -11.37
C TRP A 115 22.45 3.43 -12.60
N ASP A 116 22.96 2.22 -12.44
CA ASP A 116 23.52 1.35 -13.49
C ASP A 116 23.35 -0.11 -13.05
N ASP A 117 22.11 -0.59 -13.09
CA ASP A 117 21.63 -1.87 -12.51
C ASP A 117 21.81 -2.04 -10.99
N LEU A 118 22.54 -1.12 -10.37
CA LEU A 118 22.78 -0.95 -8.94
C LEU A 118 22.84 0.54 -8.60
N LEU A 119 22.65 0.84 -7.31
CA LEU A 119 22.89 2.17 -6.76
C LEU A 119 24.39 2.41 -6.59
N LEU A 120 24.93 3.33 -7.39
CA LEU A 120 26.34 3.68 -7.38
C LEU A 120 26.60 4.96 -6.56
N PRO A 121 27.76 5.03 -5.87
CA PRO A 121 28.22 6.25 -5.21
C PRO A 121 28.34 7.43 -6.18
N VAL A 122 28.33 8.62 -5.62
CA VAL A 122 28.48 9.89 -6.34
C VAL A 122 29.67 10.68 -5.81
N GLU A 123 30.19 11.56 -6.65
CA GLU A 123 31.21 12.55 -6.28
C GLU A 123 30.58 13.76 -5.57
N ASP A 124 31.44 14.55 -4.90
CA ASP A 124 31.08 15.82 -4.24
C ASP A 124 29.93 15.71 -3.22
N LEU A 125 29.89 14.61 -2.44
CA LEU A 125 28.79 14.37 -1.50
C LEU A 125 28.60 15.51 -0.49
N GLY A 126 29.67 16.01 0.13
CA GLY A 126 29.57 17.09 1.11
C GLY A 126 28.84 18.32 0.56
N LYS A 127 29.21 18.77 -0.65
CA LYS A 127 28.55 19.91 -1.32
C LYS A 127 27.07 19.63 -1.60
N LYS A 128 26.71 18.38 -1.91
CA LYS A 128 25.32 17.97 -2.14
C LYS A 128 24.48 17.94 -0.87
N VAL A 129 25.06 17.48 0.23
CA VAL A 129 24.39 17.52 1.52
C VAL A 129 24.26 18.98 2.00
N ASP A 130 25.27 19.83 1.80
CA ASP A 130 25.20 21.27 2.10
C ASP A 130 24.12 21.99 1.28
N ALA A 131 24.00 21.66 -0.01
CA ALA A 131 22.90 22.13 -0.82
C ALA A 131 21.56 21.69 -0.26
N ALA A 132 21.39 20.41 0.07
CA ALA A 132 20.15 19.91 0.64
C ALA A 132 19.80 20.58 1.99
N LEU A 133 20.77 20.79 2.87
CA LEU A 133 20.60 21.47 4.16
C LEU A 133 20.15 22.93 3.97
N ARG A 134 20.74 23.67 3.03
CA ARG A 134 20.30 25.04 2.68
C ARG A 134 18.83 25.08 2.22
N TRP A 135 18.34 23.99 1.66
CA TRP A 135 16.95 23.79 1.25
C TRP A 135 16.13 23.01 2.29
N GLN A 136 16.57 23.00 3.54
CA GLN A 136 15.85 22.44 4.68
C GLN A 136 15.55 20.93 4.55
N ALA A 137 16.44 20.18 3.91
CA ALA A 137 16.36 18.72 3.88
C ALA A 137 16.42 18.14 5.29
N LYS A 138 15.55 17.17 5.55
CA LYS A 138 15.50 16.39 6.80
C LYS A 138 16.16 15.02 6.64
N SER A 139 16.27 14.54 5.40
CA SER A 139 16.90 13.29 5.04
C SER A 139 17.60 13.42 3.69
N PHE A 140 18.77 12.77 3.57
CA PHE A 140 19.55 12.74 2.35
C PHE A 140 20.03 11.32 2.07
N TYR A 141 19.51 10.69 1.02
CA TYR A 141 19.77 9.29 0.69
C TYR A 141 20.95 9.15 -0.26
N VAL A 142 21.84 8.21 0.07
CA VAL A 142 23.04 7.87 -0.72
C VAL A 142 23.16 6.36 -0.92
N ALA A 143 24.00 5.94 -1.87
CA ALA A 143 24.29 4.53 -2.10
C ALA A 143 24.96 3.88 -0.87
N ALA A 144 24.73 2.58 -0.64
CA ALA A 144 25.28 1.89 0.54
C ALA A 144 26.80 1.98 0.67
N LYS A 145 27.49 2.02 -0.48
CA LYS A 145 28.96 2.05 -0.60
C LYS A 145 29.53 3.48 -0.66
N GLN A 146 28.71 4.50 -0.47
CA GLN A 146 29.18 5.89 -0.43
C GLN A 146 30.14 6.10 0.75
N SER A 147 31.33 6.64 0.48
CA SER A 147 32.22 7.13 1.55
C SER A 147 31.58 8.37 2.19
N LEU A 148 31.64 8.41 3.53
CA LEU A 148 31.10 9.49 4.35
C LEU A 148 32.21 10.21 5.11
N ASP A 149 33.48 9.93 4.81
CA ASP A 149 34.63 10.37 5.62
C ASP A 149 34.79 11.90 5.62
N ASP A 150 34.30 12.57 4.57
CA ASP A 150 34.36 14.02 4.40
C ASP A 150 33.14 14.77 4.98
N LEU A 151 32.23 14.07 5.67
CA LEU A 151 31.02 14.68 6.23
C LEU A 151 31.22 15.08 7.70
N ASN A 152 30.74 16.27 8.05
CA ASN A 152 30.67 16.73 9.44
C ASN A 152 29.44 16.14 10.18
N ASP A 153 29.35 16.36 11.49
CA ASP A 153 28.27 15.81 12.32
C ASP A 153 26.86 16.25 11.88
N GLU A 154 26.71 17.51 11.44
CA GLU A 154 25.44 18.05 10.97
C GLU A 154 24.98 17.38 9.67
N GLN A 155 25.90 17.21 8.71
CA GLN A 155 25.65 16.50 7.47
C GLN A 155 25.32 15.02 7.74
N MET A 156 26.10 14.38 8.60
CA MET A 156 25.90 12.98 8.99
C MET A 156 24.54 12.74 9.65
N ALA A 157 23.99 13.73 10.37
CA ALA A 157 22.70 13.61 11.04
C ALA A 157 21.53 13.37 10.07
N ILE A 158 21.59 13.89 8.84
CA ILE A 158 20.53 13.73 7.84
C ILE A 158 20.81 12.64 6.80
N VAL A 159 22.06 12.19 6.66
CA VAL A 159 22.42 11.19 5.66
C VAL A 159 21.88 9.81 6.03
N ARG A 160 21.29 9.13 5.04
CA ARG A 160 20.75 7.77 5.14
C ARG A 160 21.31 6.93 3.99
N ARG A 161 21.65 5.66 4.26
CA ARG A 161 22.15 4.75 3.23
C ARG A 161 21.01 3.91 2.69
N LEU A 162 20.90 3.86 1.37
CA LEU A 162 20.02 2.95 0.66
C LEU A 162 20.62 1.54 0.63
N PRO A 163 19.78 0.49 0.59
CA PRO A 163 20.26 -0.88 0.51
C PRO A 163 20.94 -1.15 -0.84
N ASN A 164 22.07 -1.87 -0.82
CA ASN A 164 22.75 -2.31 -2.04
C ASN A 164 22.10 -3.60 -2.58
N LYS A 165 20.93 -3.48 -3.20
CA LYS A 165 20.17 -4.59 -3.79
C LYS A 165 20.24 -4.51 -5.32
N PRO A 166 20.66 -5.59 -6.02
CA PRO A 166 20.45 -5.69 -7.46
C PRO A 166 18.97 -5.78 -7.78
N GLY A 167 18.55 -5.31 -8.94
CA GLY A 167 17.17 -5.43 -9.42
C GLY A 167 16.65 -4.15 -10.02
N SER A 168 15.35 -3.89 -9.86
CA SER A 168 14.72 -2.67 -10.38
C SER A 168 14.98 -1.47 -9.45
N PRO A 169 14.90 -0.23 -9.98
CA PRO A 169 14.99 0.98 -9.16
C PRO A 169 13.98 1.01 -8.02
N SER A 170 12.79 0.43 -8.18
CA SER A 170 11.78 0.35 -7.11
C SER A 170 12.26 -0.44 -5.90
N VAL A 171 13.11 -1.45 -6.10
CA VAL A 171 13.72 -2.23 -5.01
C VAL A 171 14.89 -1.48 -4.38
N GLY A 172 15.73 -0.84 -5.18
CA GLY A 172 16.90 -0.10 -4.67
C GLY A 172 16.52 1.20 -3.97
N LEU A 173 15.55 1.94 -4.51
CA LEU A 173 15.09 3.25 -4.02
C LEU A 173 13.89 3.14 -3.08
N GLY A 174 13.41 1.94 -2.73
CA GLY A 174 12.17 1.76 -1.98
C GLY A 174 12.09 2.60 -0.69
N ASP A 175 13.13 2.56 0.14
CA ASP A 175 13.19 3.36 1.37
C ASP A 175 13.15 4.88 1.10
N TYR A 176 13.76 5.32 0.00
CA TYR A 176 13.71 6.72 -0.43
C TYR A 176 12.34 7.09 -0.99
N PHE A 177 11.68 6.20 -1.73
CA PHE A 177 10.32 6.44 -2.19
C PHE A 177 9.36 6.56 -1.03
N VAL A 178 9.36 5.63 -0.07
CA VAL A 178 8.49 5.72 1.12
C VAL A 178 8.73 7.01 1.90
N ALA A 179 9.98 7.36 2.21
CA ALA A 179 10.29 8.59 2.94
C ALA A 179 10.13 9.88 2.10
N GLY A 180 10.11 9.73 0.78
CA GLY A 180 9.97 10.80 -0.20
C GLY A 180 8.53 11.11 -0.55
N LEU A 181 7.55 10.46 0.06
CA LEU A 181 6.13 10.74 -0.13
C LEU A 181 5.52 11.45 1.09
N VAL A 182 4.58 12.34 0.83
CA VAL A 182 3.75 12.97 1.88
C VAL A 182 2.59 12.04 2.20
N GLU A 183 2.47 11.66 3.47
CA GLU A 183 1.28 10.97 3.98
C GLU A 183 0.07 11.93 3.84
N PRO A 184 -0.99 11.54 3.12
CA PRO A 184 -2.14 12.39 2.91
C PRO A 184 -2.97 12.58 4.19
N ASP A 185 -3.82 13.61 4.21
CA ASP A 185 -4.79 13.77 5.30
C ASP A 185 -5.69 12.54 5.37
N ALA A 186 -5.83 11.96 6.57
CA ALA A 186 -6.63 10.76 6.80
C ALA A 186 -8.12 10.94 6.47
N SER A 187 -8.63 12.14 6.20
CA SER A 187 -9.98 12.40 5.70
C SER A 187 -10.12 12.25 4.18
N ASP A 188 -9.03 12.35 3.41
CA ASP A 188 -9.03 12.21 1.95
C ASP A 188 -8.83 10.75 1.53
N ALA A 189 -9.95 10.03 1.39
CA ALA A 189 -9.94 8.62 1.06
C ALA A 189 -9.27 8.30 -0.29
N GLU A 190 -9.36 9.18 -1.29
CA GLU A 190 -8.79 8.94 -2.61
C GLU A 190 -7.26 9.09 -2.55
N ALA A 191 -6.78 10.16 -1.92
CA ALA A 191 -5.34 10.34 -1.70
C ALA A 191 -4.76 9.22 -0.83
N CYS A 192 -5.45 8.78 0.23
CA CYS A 192 -5.02 7.65 1.05
C CYS A 192 -4.91 6.35 0.25
N LEU A 193 -5.84 6.09 -0.69
CA LEU A 193 -5.79 4.92 -1.57
C LEU A 193 -4.60 4.96 -2.51
N ALA A 194 -4.37 6.12 -3.15
CA ALA A 194 -3.23 6.34 -4.03
C ALA A 194 -1.90 6.16 -3.28
N TYR A 195 -1.77 6.76 -2.09
CA TYR A 195 -0.61 6.60 -1.23
C TYR A 195 -0.35 5.14 -0.85
N HIS A 196 -1.39 4.43 -0.38
CA HIS A 196 -1.28 3.00 -0.03
C HIS A 196 -0.85 2.15 -1.22
N ALA A 197 -1.42 2.37 -2.40
CA ALA A 197 -1.05 1.65 -3.62
C ALA A 197 0.44 1.86 -3.96
N ALA A 198 0.91 3.12 -3.89
CA ALA A 198 2.30 3.48 -4.15
C ALA A 198 3.26 2.78 -3.18
N ILE A 199 3.04 2.90 -1.88
CA ILE A 199 3.96 2.30 -0.88
C ILE A 199 3.93 0.78 -0.91
N ARG A 200 2.81 0.14 -1.28
CA ARG A 200 2.71 -1.32 -1.37
C ARG A 200 3.67 -1.92 -2.40
N GLU A 201 3.96 -1.20 -3.47
CA GLU A 201 4.88 -1.68 -4.52
C GLU A 201 6.33 -1.73 -4.04
N VAL A 202 6.69 -0.91 -3.05
CA VAL A 202 8.07 -0.70 -2.61
C VAL A 202 8.34 -1.21 -1.19
N ASP A 203 7.34 -1.14 -0.30
CA ASP A 203 7.36 -1.62 1.07
C ASP A 203 5.97 -2.19 1.47
N PRO A 204 5.73 -3.49 1.20
CA PRO A 204 4.48 -4.15 1.55
C PRO A 204 4.16 -4.17 3.05
N LEU A 205 5.20 -4.13 3.91
CA LEU A 205 5.00 -4.18 5.36
C LEU A 205 4.49 -2.83 5.87
N GLU A 206 5.08 -1.73 5.42
CA GLU A 206 4.61 -0.40 5.77
C GLU A 206 3.22 -0.12 5.16
N ALA A 207 2.97 -0.62 3.95
CA ALA A 207 1.65 -0.57 3.34
C ALA A 207 0.58 -1.28 4.19
N ALA A 208 0.87 -2.47 4.71
CA ALA A 208 -0.05 -3.20 5.58
C ALA A 208 -0.36 -2.43 6.89
N LYS A 209 0.66 -1.80 7.51
CA LYS A 209 0.45 -0.94 8.69
C LYS A 209 -0.41 0.27 8.36
N TYR A 210 -0.12 0.95 7.25
CA TYR A 210 -0.87 2.12 6.80
C TYR A 210 -2.33 1.76 6.46
N TYR A 211 -2.54 0.62 5.79
CA TYR A 211 -3.86 0.07 5.49
C TYR A 211 -4.69 -0.02 6.77
N LEU A 212 -4.19 -0.71 7.79
CA LEU A 212 -4.91 -0.91 9.06
C LEU A 212 -5.14 0.40 9.84
N LYS A 213 -4.14 1.29 9.86
CA LYS A 213 -4.18 2.54 10.64
C LYS A 213 -5.12 3.58 10.04
N VAL A 214 -5.10 3.74 8.72
CA VAL A 214 -5.75 4.86 8.02
C VAL A 214 -6.82 4.37 7.07
N LEU A 215 -6.44 3.63 6.03
CA LEU A 215 -7.32 3.32 4.91
C LEU A 215 -8.52 2.45 5.32
N PHE A 216 -8.28 1.53 6.23
CA PHE A 216 -9.26 0.60 6.74
C PHE A 216 -10.51 1.29 7.29
N ARG A 217 -10.38 2.44 7.93
CA ARG A 217 -11.53 3.19 8.47
C ARG A 217 -12.48 3.63 7.36
N HIS A 218 -11.93 4.06 6.23
CA HIS A 218 -12.73 4.44 5.06
C HIS A 218 -13.41 3.24 4.42
N ILE A 219 -12.68 2.15 4.25
CA ILE A 219 -13.20 0.88 3.71
C ILE A 219 -14.33 0.38 4.60
N ALA A 220 -14.10 0.31 5.91
CA ALA A 220 -15.07 -0.18 6.88
C ALA A 220 -16.35 0.67 6.88
N ARG A 221 -16.22 2.00 6.84
CA ARG A 221 -17.37 2.91 6.74
C ARG A 221 -18.17 2.66 5.46
N LYS A 222 -17.53 2.63 4.28
CA LYS A 222 -18.21 2.39 3.00
C LYS A 222 -18.89 1.00 2.97
N CYS A 223 -18.20 -0.03 3.45
CA CYS A 223 -18.76 -1.37 3.56
C CYS A 223 -19.98 -1.40 4.50
N ARG A 224 -19.92 -0.71 5.64
CA ARG A 224 -21.03 -0.63 6.60
C ARG A 224 -22.24 0.09 6.01
N GLU A 225 -22.03 1.21 5.35
CA GLU A 225 -23.09 1.95 4.65
C GLU A 225 -23.79 1.05 3.62
N ARG A 226 -23.01 0.31 2.80
CA ARG A 226 -23.54 -0.64 1.82
C ARG A 226 -24.35 -1.76 2.48
N VAL A 227 -23.80 -2.40 3.51
CA VAL A 227 -24.47 -3.47 4.26
C VAL A 227 -25.79 -2.99 4.85
N PHE A 228 -25.80 -1.80 5.49
CA PHE A 228 -26.99 -1.24 6.11
C PHE A 228 -28.10 -0.94 5.07
N VAL A 229 -27.73 -0.35 3.93
CA VAL A 229 -28.66 -0.11 2.82
C VAL A 229 -29.19 -1.43 2.26
N GLY A 230 -28.32 -2.42 2.03
CA GLY A 230 -28.70 -3.73 1.51
C GLY A 230 -29.60 -4.54 2.43
N ALA A 231 -29.43 -4.38 3.75
CA ALA A 231 -30.28 -4.99 4.78
C ALA A 231 -31.62 -4.26 4.98
N GLY A 232 -31.97 -3.29 4.11
CA GLY A 232 -33.21 -2.52 4.22
C GLY A 232 -33.26 -1.61 5.45
N GLY A 233 -32.11 -1.24 6.00
CA GLY A 233 -32.01 -0.50 7.26
C GLY A 233 -32.35 -1.31 8.51
N SER A 234 -32.44 -2.64 8.40
CA SER A 234 -32.68 -3.50 9.57
C SER A 234 -31.54 -3.39 10.58
N GLU A 235 -31.88 -3.20 11.86
CA GLU A 235 -30.93 -3.24 12.98
C GLU A 235 -30.44 -4.67 13.30
N ASP A 236 -30.99 -5.70 12.66
CA ASP A 236 -30.67 -7.11 12.92
C ASP A 236 -29.35 -7.57 12.27
N LEU A 237 -28.32 -6.73 12.31
CA LEU A 237 -26.97 -7.14 11.92
C LEU A 237 -26.36 -8.04 13.01
N PRO A 238 -25.51 -9.01 12.63
CA PRO A 238 -24.85 -9.87 13.61
C PRO A 238 -23.94 -9.04 14.53
N SER A 239 -23.94 -9.40 15.82
CA SER A 239 -23.10 -8.78 16.85
C SER A 239 -22.10 -9.75 17.47
N VAL A 240 -22.16 -11.02 17.12
CA VAL A 240 -21.26 -12.09 17.57
C VAL A 240 -20.64 -12.76 16.36
N MET A 241 -19.34 -13.02 16.37
CA MET A 241 -18.64 -13.61 15.22
C MET A 241 -17.79 -14.82 15.62
N VAL A 242 -17.84 -15.86 14.79
CA VAL A 242 -16.93 -17.00 14.81
C VAL A 242 -16.06 -16.95 13.56
N THR A 243 -14.74 -17.04 13.73
CA THR A 243 -13.80 -17.03 12.59
C THR A 243 -12.61 -17.94 12.83
N ILE A 244 -12.03 -18.41 11.73
CA ILE A 244 -10.76 -19.13 11.73
C ILE A 244 -9.63 -18.15 11.38
N VAL A 245 -8.58 -18.16 12.19
CA VAL A 245 -7.39 -17.32 11.97
C VAL A 245 -6.55 -17.95 10.87
N THR A 246 -6.10 -17.11 9.94
CA THR A 246 -5.13 -17.47 8.90
C THR A 246 -3.96 -16.49 8.91
N HIS A 247 -3.06 -16.59 7.93
CA HIS A 247 -1.96 -15.64 7.77
C HIS A 247 -2.41 -14.20 7.51
N GLN A 248 -3.62 -14.02 6.96
CA GLN A 248 -4.24 -12.71 6.72
C GLN A 248 -5.23 -12.41 7.84
N ILE A 249 -4.91 -11.40 8.65
CA ILE A 249 -5.72 -11.00 9.81
C ILE A 249 -6.56 -9.74 9.52
N GLU A 250 -6.14 -8.97 8.52
CA GLU A 250 -6.75 -7.71 8.10
C GLU A 250 -8.23 -7.89 7.73
N PRO A 251 -8.63 -8.95 6.99
CA PRO A 251 -10.05 -9.13 6.67
C PRO A 251 -10.92 -9.41 7.89
N VAL A 252 -10.41 -10.14 8.89
CA VAL A 252 -11.15 -10.42 10.13
C VAL A 252 -11.40 -9.11 10.88
N THR A 253 -10.39 -8.26 10.98
CA THR A 253 -10.56 -6.93 11.58
C THR A 253 -11.59 -6.10 10.81
N ALA A 254 -11.64 -6.22 9.48
CA ALA A 254 -12.63 -5.57 8.60
C ALA A 254 -14.05 -5.94 8.96
N ILE A 255 -14.32 -7.24 9.06
CA ILE A 255 -15.65 -7.74 9.37
C ILE A 255 -16.09 -7.22 10.74
N ILE A 256 -15.20 -7.23 11.75
CA ILE A 256 -15.47 -6.69 13.08
C ILE A 256 -15.85 -5.21 13.03
N GLY A 257 -15.05 -4.39 12.35
CA GLY A 257 -15.29 -2.94 12.23
C GLY A 257 -16.53 -2.59 11.42
N VAL A 258 -16.79 -3.31 10.33
CA VAL A 258 -17.95 -3.09 9.44
C VAL A 258 -19.26 -3.42 10.15
N LEU A 259 -19.34 -4.60 10.77
CA LEU A 259 -20.57 -5.09 11.41
C LEU A 259 -20.74 -4.52 12.82
N GLY A 260 -19.68 -3.98 13.43
CA GLY A 260 -19.70 -3.56 14.83
C GLY A 260 -19.83 -4.76 15.77
N ILE A 261 -19.09 -5.83 15.49
CA ILE A 261 -19.10 -7.06 16.29
C ILE A 261 -18.70 -6.73 17.73
N ARG A 262 -19.49 -7.23 18.68
CA ARG A 262 -19.30 -7.04 20.13
C ARG A 262 -18.68 -8.25 20.81
N LYS A 263 -18.76 -9.44 20.18
CA LYS A 263 -18.17 -10.67 20.72
C LYS A 263 -17.52 -11.49 19.61
N VAL A 264 -16.29 -11.97 19.81
CA VAL A 264 -15.53 -12.73 18.78
C VAL A 264 -14.92 -13.99 19.37
N LEU A 265 -15.09 -15.11 18.66
CA LEU A 265 -14.33 -16.35 18.86
C LEU A 265 -13.27 -16.49 17.76
N LEU A 266 -12.01 -16.54 18.16
CA LEU A 266 -10.88 -16.79 17.29
C LEU A 266 -10.47 -18.26 17.37
N LEU A 267 -10.67 -19.00 16.29
CA LEU A 267 -10.27 -20.41 16.18
C LEU A 267 -8.96 -20.50 15.40
N TYR A 268 -8.00 -21.32 15.84
CA TYR A 268 -6.75 -21.53 15.09
C TYR A 268 -6.32 -23.00 15.06
N THR A 269 -5.57 -23.39 14.03
CA THR A 269 -5.02 -24.74 13.90
C THR A 269 -3.85 -24.93 14.86
N ALA A 270 -4.04 -25.71 15.92
CA ALA A 270 -3.06 -25.94 16.98
C ALA A 270 -1.82 -26.73 16.53
N SER A 271 -1.95 -27.52 15.45
CA SER A 271 -0.82 -28.20 14.80
C SER A 271 0.13 -27.22 14.08
N GLU A 272 -0.22 -25.94 13.97
CA GLU A 272 0.60 -24.90 13.36
C GLU A 272 0.99 -23.80 14.37
N PRO A 273 2.20 -23.85 14.96
CA PRO A 273 2.64 -22.86 15.95
C PRO A 273 2.56 -21.40 15.47
N GLN A 274 2.78 -21.17 14.16
CA GLN A 274 2.62 -19.84 13.56
C GLN A 274 1.20 -19.29 13.67
N MET A 275 0.17 -20.14 13.63
CA MET A 275 -1.23 -19.74 13.71
C MET A 275 -1.58 -19.28 15.13
N GLN A 276 -0.99 -19.91 16.16
CA GLN A 276 -1.14 -19.46 17.54
C GLN A 276 -0.59 -18.04 17.73
N SER A 277 0.60 -17.75 17.18
CA SER A 277 1.18 -16.40 17.22
C SER A 277 0.27 -15.39 16.53
N LYS A 278 -0.21 -15.71 15.32
CA LYS A 278 -1.13 -14.84 14.56
C LYS A 278 -2.46 -14.61 15.28
N ALA A 279 -3.02 -15.64 15.90
CA ALA A 279 -4.26 -15.53 16.66
C ALA A 279 -4.08 -14.65 17.91
N THR A 280 -2.93 -14.78 18.57
CA THR A 280 -2.56 -13.94 19.72
C THR A 280 -2.38 -12.47 19.30
N ASP A 281 -1.73 -12.23 18.16
CA ASP A 281 -1.54 -10.88 17.64
C ASP A 281 -2.88 -10.24 17.23
N LEU A 282 -3.75 -11.00 16.56
CA LEU A 282 -5.10 -10.55 16.23
C LEU A 282 -5.92 -10.26 17.48
N TYR A 283 -5.87 -11.11 18.51
CA TYR A 283 -6.50 -10.87 19.81
C TYR A 283 -6.07 -9.54 20.42
N ARG A 284 -4.75 -9.26 20.46
CA ARG A 284 -4.21 -7.98 20.95
C ARG A 284 -4.70 -6.79 20.13
N GLN A 285 -4.70 -6.92 18.79
CA GLN A 285 -5.20 -5.87 17.90
C GLN A 285 -6.69 -5.60 18.12
N ILE A 286 -7.50 -6.64 18.34
CA ILE A 286 -8.93 -6.48 18.63
C ILE A 286 -9.13 -5.69 19.92
N LYS A 287 -8.42 -6.05 21.00
CA LYS A 287 -8.51 -5.33 22.28
C LYS A 287 -8.03 -3.88 22.19
N LEU A 288 -7.02 -3.60 21.38
CA LEU A 288 -6.48 -2.25 21.19
C LEU A 288 -7.42 -1.36 20.38
N ASN A 289 -7.97 -1.88 19.28
CA ASN A 289 -8.74 -1.09 18.31
C ASN A 289 -10.25 -1.08 18.61
N TRP A 290 -10.77 -2.09 19.32
CA TRP A 290 -12.18 -2.23 19.71
C TRP A 290 -12.27 -2.66 21.19
N PRO A 291 -12.01 -1.74 22.15
CA PRO A 291 -11.99 -2.07 23.57
C PRO A 291 -13.34 -2.62 24.09
N ASP A 292 -14.44 -2.23 23.46
CA ASP A 292 -15.79 -2.71 23.80
C ASP A 292 -16.10 -4.11 23.21
N CYS A 293 -15.23 -4.66 22.36
CA CYS A 293 -15.39 -5.98 21.80
C CYS A 293 -14.85 -7.07 22.76
N GLN A 294 -15.77 -7.93 23.21
CA GLN A 294 -15.47 -9.13 23.97
C GLN A 294 -14.87 -10.20 23.06
N CYS A 295 -13.56 -10.13 22.84
CA CYS A 295 -12.81 -11.27 22.32
C CYS A 295 -12.36 -12.15 23.50
N ASP A 296 -12.67 -13.44 23.43
CA ASP A 296 -12.10 -14.47 24.32
C ASP A 296 -10.67 -14.79 23.88
N GLU A 297 -9.90 -15.48 24.73
CA GLU A 297 -8.58 -15.98 24.33
C GLU A 297 -8.70 -16.91 23.12
N PRO A 298 -7.76 -16.86 22.17
CA PRO A 298 -7.80 -17.73 21.00
C PRO A 298 -7.85 -19.21 21.37
N VAL A 299 -8.71 -19.96 20.68
CA VAL A 299 -8.93 -21.38 20.95
C VAL A 299 -8.28 -22.22 19.84
N GLY A 300 -7.33 -23.08 20.24
CA GLY A 300 -6.66 -24.00 19.35
C GLY A 300 -7.50 -25.26 19.12
N PHE A 301 -7.65 -25.68 17.87
CA PHE A 301 -8.20 -26.97 17.50
C PHE A 301 -7.14 -27.83 16.80
N HIS A 302 -7.19 -29.14 16.99
CA HIS A 302 -6.28 -30.05 16.32
C HIS A 302 -6.91 -30.50 14.99
N PHE A 303 -6.17 -30.32 13.91
CA PHE A 303 -6.55 -30.78 12.58
C PHE A 303 -5.35 -31.45 11.93
N ASP A 304 -5.54 -32.70 11.52
CA ASP A 304 -4.54 -33.46 10.76
C ASP A 304 -4.78 -33.21 9.27
N THR A 305 -3.92 -32.38 8.68
CA THR A 305 -3.96 -32.05 7.26
C THR A 305 -3.50 -33.20 6.35
N GLU A 306 -2.85 -34.23 6.90
CA GLU A 306 -2.31 -35.35 6.11
C GLU A 306 -3.39 -36.41 5.82
N SER A 307 -4.46 -36.47 6.63
CA SER A 307 -5.60 -37.33 6.35
C SER A 307 -6.52 -36.68 5.31
N ASN A 308 -6.66 -37.31 4.13
CA ASN A 308 -7.65 -36.90 3.12
C ASN A 308 -9.10 -37.20 3.55
N GLU A 309 -9.31 -37.75 4.75
CA GLU A 309 -10.62 -38.03 5.31
C GLU A 309 -11.06 -36.88 6.22
N PHE A 310 -12.34 -36.51 6.11
CA PHE A 310 -12.92 -35.47 6.94
C PHE A 310 -13.15 -36.02 8.36
N PRO A 311 -12.35 -35.66 9.39
CA PRO A 311 -12.39 -36.37 10.66
C PRO A 311 -13.67 -36.01 11.41
N GLY A 312 -14.49 -37.00 11.78
CA GLY A 312 -15.70 -36.76 12.57
C GLY A 312 -15.41 -36.06 13.90
N ASP A 313 -14.30 -36.43 14.53
CA ASP A 313 -13.81 -35.88 15.80
C ASP A 313 -13.43 -34.40 15.69
N PHE A 314 -12.94 -33.96 14.52
CA PHE A 314 -12.62 -32.55 14.26
C PHE A 314 -13.87 -31.67 14.33
N VAL A 315 -14.95 -32.08 13.65
CA VAL A 315 -16.21 -31.31 13.68
C VAL A 315 -16.88 -31.37 15.05
N ALA A 316 -16.80 -32.50 15.75
CA ALA A 316 -17.31 -32.61 17.11
C ALA A 316 -16.55 -31.68 18.08
N SER A 317 -15.23 -31.61 17.96
CA SER A 317 -14.39 -30.70 18.75
C SER A 317 -14.73 -29.23 18.48
N LEU A 318 -14.79 -28.82 17.20
CA LEU A 318 -15.20 -27.46 16.82
C LEU A 318 -16.60 -27.12 17.32
N ARG A 319 -17.56 -28.05 17.19
CA ARG A 319 -18.94 -27.87 17.67
C ARG A 319 -18.97 -27.56 19.16
N SER A 320 -18.24 -28.34 19.97
CA SER A 320 -18.19 -28.14 21.43
C SER A 320 -17.69 -26.74 21.81
N GLN A 321 -16.61 -26.27 21.15
CA GLN A 321 -16.05 -24.93 21.39
C GLN A 321 -17.03 -23.82 20.98
N ILE A 322 -17.63 -23.95 19.79
CA ILE A 322 -18.58 -22.97 19.25
C ILE A 322 -19.86 -22.94 20.08
N ASP A 323 -20.45 -24.09 20.42
CA ASP A 323 -21.68 -24.15 21.22
C ASP A 323 -21.46 -23.58 22.63
N GLY A 324 -20.29 -23.82 23.24
CA GLY A 324 -19.92 -23.21 24.52
C GLY A 324 -19.80 -21.69 24.43
N PHE A 325 -19.14 -21.18 23.38
CA PHE A 325 -19.00 -19.74 23.14
C PHE A 325 -20.34 -19.05 22.84
N LEU A 326 -21.22 -19.70 22.07
CA LEU A 326 -22.51 -19.18 21.65
C LEU A 326 -23.61 -19.37 22.71
N ALA A 327 -23.32 -19.98 23.85
CA ALA A 327 -24.29 -20.19 24.93
C ALA A 327 -24.98 -18.87 25.31
N GLY A 328 -26.31 -18.83 25.18
CA GLY A 328 -27.13 -17.65 25.48
C GLY A 328 -27.18 -16.57 24.39
N THR A 329 -26.54 -16.77 23.24
CA THR A 329 -26.61 -15.87 22.07
C THR A 329 -27.76 -16.29 21.15
N ARG A 330 -28.52 -15.34 20.59
CA ARG A 330 -29.57 -15.68 19.62
C ARG A 330 -28.94 -16.01 18.27
N ASP A 331 -29.48 -16.99 17.55
CA ASP A 331 -28.95 -17.41 16.26
C ASP A 331 -28.85 -16.23 15.25
N THR A 332 -29.83 -15.31 15.26
CA THR A 332 -29.83 -14.10 14.41
C THR A 332 -28.70 -13.10 14.71
N GLU A 333 -28.00 -13.24 15.83
CA GLU A 333 -26.89 -12.35 16.23
C GLU A 333 -25.53 -12.90 15.83
N VAL A 334 -25.47 -14.15 15.34
CA VAL A 334 -24.22 -14.88 15.09
C VAL A 334 -23.84 -14.79 13.62
N ALA A 335 -22.57 -14.43 13.35
CA ALA A 335 -21.94 -14.51 12.04
C ALA A 335 -20.80 -15.53 12.02
N PHE A 336 -20.72 -16.30 10.94
CA PHE A 336 -19.59 -17.16 10.64
C PHE A 336 -18.78 -16.59 9.47
N ASP A 337 -17.51 -16.27 9.68
CA ASP A 337 -16.58 -15.94 8.60
C ASP A 337 -16.19 -17.23 7.87
N ILE A 338 -16.78 -17.44 6.70
CA ILE A 338 -16.60 -18.64 5.89
C ILE A 338 -15.50 -18.48 4.82
N ASP A 339 -14.85 -17.33 4.75
CA ASP A 339 -13.78 -17.10 3.77
C ASP A 339 -12.42 -17.62 4.25
N ARG A 340 -12.29 -17.83 5.56
CA ARG A 340 -11.01 -18.14 6.20
C ARG A 340 -10.77 -19.63 6.33
N GLY A 341 -9.49 -19.98 6.26
CA GLY A 341 -9.00 -21.35 6.41
C GLY A 341 -8.96 -22.15 5.11
N THR A 342 -8.59 -23.42 5.23
CA THR A 342 -8.59 -24.38 4.13
C THR A 342 -10.01 -24.71 3.69
N THR A 343 -10.19 -25.34 2.54
CA THR A 343 -11.51 -25.84 2.10
C THR A 343 -12.18 -26.72 3.17
N LEU A 344 -11.40 -27.53 3.90
CA LEU A 344 -11.90 -28.41 4.95
C LEU A 344 -12.37 -27.62 6.18
N HIS A 345 -11.67 -26.56 6.56
CA HIS A 345 -12.12 -25.62 7.60
C HIS A 345 -13.47 -25.00 7.24
N LYS A 346 -13.61 -24.50 6.01
CA LYS A 346 -14.84 -23.90 5.51
C LYS A 346 -16.00 -24.90 5.53
N LEU A 347 -15.77 -26.12 5.04
CA LEU A 347 -16.76 -27.20 5.07
C LEU A 347 -17.17 -27.58 6.50
N ALA A 348 -16.22 -27.60 7.45
CA ALA A 348 -16.52 -27.85 8.85
C ALA A 348 -17.37 -26.75 9.47
N LEU A 349 -17.03 -25.47 9.27
CA LEU A 349 -17.85 -24.36 9.73
C LEU A 349 -19.26 -24.42 9.11
N CYS A 350 -19.38 -24.68 7.81
CA CYS A 350 -20.67 -24.83 7.14
C CYS A 350 -21.56 -25.93 7.73
N LYS A 351 -20.99 -27.00 8.31
CA LYS A 351 -21.75 -28.05 9.02
C LYS A 351 -22.24 -27.64 10.41
N LEU A 352 -21.71 -26.55 10.97
CA LEU A 352 -22.03 -26.05 12.30
C LEU A 352 -23.01 -24.87 12.27
N ILE A 353 -23.08 -24.19 11.12
CA ILE A 353 -24.03 -23.11 10.84
C ILE A 353 -25.47 -23.66 10.91
N ARG A 354 -26.32 -23.00 11.69
CA ARG A 354 -27.74 -23.31 11.89
C ARG A 354 -28.61 -22.35 11.07
N PRO A 355 -29.90 -22.65 10.84
CA PRO A 355 -30.83 -21.67 10.29
C PRO A 355 -30.76 -20.34 11.04
N ASP A 356 -30.93 -19.23 10.33
CA ASP A 356 -30.86 -17.84 10.84
C ASP A 356 -29.47 -17.32 11.26
N HIS A 357 -28.44 -18.18 11.33
CA HIS A 357 -27.06 -17.68 11.45
C HIS A 357 -26.70 -16.87 10.21
N TRP A 358 -25.94 -15.80 10.42
CA TRP A 358 -25.28 -15.09 9.34
C TRP A 358 -24.03 -15.83 8.90
N MET A 359 -23.79 -15.78 7.61
CA MET A 359 -22.52 -16.13 7.01
C MET A 359 -21.95 -14.88 6.35
N THR A 360 -20.64 -14.71 6.47
CA THR A 360 -19.96 -13.52 6.00
C THR A 360 -18.70 -13.87 5.22
N THR A 361 -18.42 -13.09 4.18
CA THR A 361 -17.13 -13.06 3.48
C THR A 361 -16.78 -11.63 3.11
N LEU A 362 -15.51 -11.26 3.29
CA LEU A 362 -14.98 -10.01 2.76
C LEU A 362 -14.38 -10.28 1.38
N VAL A 363 -15.07 -9.84 0.34
CA VAL A 363 -14.62 -9.97 -1.03
C VAL A 363 -13.67 -8.83 -1.36
N HIS A 364 -12.48 -9.18 -1.84
CA HIS A 364 -11.52 -8.25 -2.42
C HIS A 364 -11.61 -8.37 -3.95
N PRO A 365 -12.21 -7.38 -4.65
CA PRO A 365 -12.24 -7.41 -6.11
C PRO A 365 -10.82 -7.46 -6.66
N MET A 366 -10.64 -8.23 -7.74
CA MET A 366 -9.36 -8.35 -8.41
C MET A 366 -9.47 -7.79 -9.82
N GLU A 367 -8.53 -6.92 -10.17
CA GLU A 367 -8.34 -6.42 -11.54
C GLU A 367 -6.92 -6.77 -11.98
N ASN A 368 -6.77 -7.44 -13.13
CA ASN A 368 -5.47 -7.90 -13.62
C ASN A 368 -4.65 -8.69 -12.57
N ARG A 369 -5.32 -9.56 -11.80
CA ARG A 369 -4.76 -10.34 -10.68
C ARG A 369 -4.23 -9.52 -9.49
N LYS A 370 -4.52 -8.21 -9.42
CA LYS A 370 -4.21 -7.35 -8.28
C LYS A 370 -5.49 -7.02 -7.50
N ILE A 371 -5.40 -7.01 -6.17
CA ILE A 371 -6.51 -6.55 -5.30
C ILE A 371 -6.74 -5.06 -5.55
N VAL A 372 -8.00 -4.71 -5.84
CA VAL A 372 -8.47 -3.32 -5.92
C VAL A 372 -8.84 -2.84 -4.52
N HIS A 373 -7.89 -2.19 -3.85
CA HIS A 373 -8.12 -1.62 -2.52
C HIS A 373 -9.17 -0.52 -2.58
N GLY A 374 -10.01 -0.42 -1.55
CA GLY A 374 -11.14 0.51 -1.52
C GLY A 374 -12.40 0.01 -2.20
N ALA A 375 -12.31 -1.08 -2.97
CA ALA A 375 -13.44 -1.72 -3.63
C ALA A 375 -13.99 -2.92 -2.86
N GLU A 376 -13.46 -3.20 -1.66
CA GLU A 376 -13.88 -4.33 -0.83
C GLU A 376 -15.39 -4.31 -0.60
N ARG A 377 -15.96 -5.52 -0.49
CA ARG A 377 -17.38 -5.72 -0.22
C ARG A 377 -17.53 -6.77 0.86
N LEU A 378 -18.29 -6.41 1.90
CA LEU A 378 -18.75 -7.40 2.85
C LEU A 378 -20.03 -8.03 2.31
N MET A 379 -19.98 -9.33 2.05
CA MET A 379 -21.13 -10.12 1.65
C MET A 379 -21.72 -10.78 2.89
N LEU A 380 -23.04 -10.70 3.05
CA LEU A 380 -23.78 -11.30 4.15
C LEU A 380 -24.93 -12.13 3.60
N TRP A 381 -25.22 -13.25 4.23
CA TRP A 381 -26.42 -14.04 3.93
C TRP A 381 -26.85 -14.82 5.15
N ARG A 382 -28.15 -15.08 5.27
CA ARG A 382 -28.67 -15.94 6.32
C ARG A 382 -28.61 -17.39 5.87
N ALA A 383 -28.23 -18.25 6.78
CA ALA A 383 -28.31 -19.69 6.62
C ALA A 383 -29.76 -20.14 6.55
N GLY A 384 -30.08 -20.96 5.55
CA GLY A 384 -31.45 -21.43 5.29
C GLY A 384 -32.15 -20.66 4.16
N ASP A 385 -31.67 -19.47 3.80
CA ASP A 385 -32.11 -18.74 2.61
C ASP A 385 -31.50 -19.35 1.34
N ASP A 386 -32.07 -19.01 0.18
CA ASP A 386 -31.54 -19.43 -1.12
C ASP A 386 -30.15 -18.82 -1.37
N TRP A 387 -29.12 -19.67 -1.28
CA TRP A 387 -27.70 -19.31 -1.39
C TRP A 387 -27.34 -18.77 -2.78
N THR A 388 -28.21 -18.94 -3.78
CA THR A 388 -28.03 -18.35 -5.11
C THR A 388 -28.31 -16.84 -5.14
N ARG A 389 -28.84 -16.29 -4.04
CA ARG A 389 -29.11 -14.85 -3.86
C ARG A 389 -28.44 -14.34 -2.58
N PRO A 390 -27.10 -14.25 -2.55
CA PRO A 390 -26.44 -13.57 -1.44
C PRO A 390 -26.99 -12.14 -1.36
N PHE A 391 -27.12 -11.58 -0.14
CA PHE A 391 -27.38 -10.15 -0.01
C PHE A 391 -26.11 -9.42 -0.47
N CYS A 392 -26.08 -9.08 -1.75
CA CYS A 392 -25.09 -8.20 -2.36
C CYS A 392 -25.67 -6.78 -2.31
N PRO A 393 -25.12 -5.86 -1.50
CA PRO A 393 -25.59 -4.50 -1.50
C PRO A 393 -25.13 -3.83 -2.80
N LEU A 394 -26.07 -3.77 -3.76
CA LEU A 394 -26.07 -2.93 -4.97
C LEU A 394 -24.94 -3.19 -5.99
N ASP A 395 -25.23 -4.00 -7.01
CA ASP A 395 -24.65 -3.83 -8.36
C ASP A 395 -25.48 -2.86 -9.23
N GLY A 396 -26.41 -2.11 -8.63
CA GLY A 396 -27.42 -1.33 -9.35
C GLY A 396 -27.14 0.17 -9.53
N VAL A 397 -25.99 0.70 -9.10
CA VAL A 397 -25.72 2.15 -9.18
C VAL A 397 -24.29 2.44 -9.66
N THR A 398 -23.87 1.87 -10.77
CA THR A 398 -22.92 2.52 -11.69
C THR A 398 -23.15 2.00 -13.09
N GLY A 399 -23.76 2.84 -13.94
CA GLY A 399 -23.45 2.97 -15.37
C GLY A 399 -23.80 1.81 -16.28
N ASP A 400 -24.81 2.05 -17.12
CA ASP A 400 -25.04 1.53 -18.48
C ASP A 400 -24.56 0.12 -18.83
N GLY A 401 -25.54 -0.65 -19.30
CA GLY A 401 -25.29 -1.91 -19.97
C GLY A 401 -24.41 -1.73 -21.20
N SER A 402 -23.28 -2.42 -21.18
CA SER A 402 -22.77 -3.07 -22.38
C SER A 402 -22.36 -4.47 -21.98
N ALA A 403 -23.19 -5.42 -22.39
CA ALA A 403 -22.84 -6.81 -22.48
C ALA A 403 -21.67 -6.97 -23.46
N GLU A 404 -20.64 -7.71 -23.04
CA GLU A 404 -19.88 -8.66 -23.87
C GLU A 404 -19.39 -9.82 -23.01
#